data_AF-A0A3D2IBY9-F1
#
_entry.id   AF-A0A3D2IBY9-F1
#
_cell.length_a   1.000
_cell.length_b   1.000
_cell.length_c   1.000
_cell.angle_alpha   90.00
_cell.angle_beta   90.00
_cell.angle_gamma   90.00
#
_symmetry.space_group_name_H-M   'P 1'
#
loop_
_entity.id
_entity.type
_entity.pdbx_description
1 polymer ?
#
loop_
_entity_poly.entity_id
_entity_poly.type
_entity_poly.pdbx_seq_one_letter_code
_entity_poly.pdbx_strand_id
1 'polypeptide(L)'
;LGMDDELGTIEVGKLADMLIVDANPMANLKVLYGTGAIFVDNENNVKRHGGVVYTIKDGIVYDAKQLLKDVENMVQTAKDNENFEITQPGVKY
;
A
#
# COMPACT_ATOMS: atom_id res chain seq x y z
N LEU A 1 -0.50 -23.00 3.02
CA LEU A 1 0.83 -22.83 2.36
C LEU A 1 1.91 -23.70 3.02
N GLY A 2 1.64 -24.37 4.15
CA GLY A 2 2.62 -25.26 4.79
C GLY A 2 3.80 -24.53 5.43
N MET A 3 3.67 -23.22 5.64
CA MET A 3 4.72 -22.33 6.17
C MET A 3 4.37 -21.84 7.58
N ASP A 4 3.46 -22.53 8.27
CA ASP A 4 2.93 -22.06 9.56
C ASP A 4 4.03 -22.04 10.64
N ASP A 5 5.08 -22.86 10.48
CA ASP A 5 6.28 -22.86 11.32
C ASP A 5 7.22 -21.67 11.03
N GLU A 6 7.07 -21.01 9.88
CA GLU A 6 7.96 -19.94 9.42
C GLU A 6 7.30 -18.56 9.45
N LEU A 7 5.97 -18.49 9.24
CA LEU A 7 5.22 -17.25 8.98
C LEU A 7 3.82 -17.25 9.61
N GLY A 8 3.16 -16.09 9.54
CA GLY A 8 1.72 -15.95 9.82
C GLY A 8 1.38 -15.49 11.24
N THR A 9 2.28 -15.67 12.20
CA THR A 9 2.15 -15.17 13.58
C THR A 9 3.47 -14.56 14.08
N ILE A 10 3.39 -13.73 15.12
CA ILE A 10 4.57 -13.12 15.77
C ILE A 10 5.05 -14.06 16.86
N GLU A 11 6.05 -14.89 16.54
CA GLU A 11 6.62 -15.88 17.45
C GLU A 11 8.15 -15.95 17.28
N VAL A 12 8.85 -16.29 18.36
CA VAL A 12 10.31 -16.46 18.32
C VAL A 12 10.67 -17.65 17.42
N GLY A 13 11.65 -17.46 16.55
CA GLY A 13 12.12 -18.47 15.59
C GLY A 13 11.49 -18.35 14.20
N LYS A 14 10.40 -17.58 14.04
CA LYS A 14 9.78 -17.29 12.74
C LYS A 14 10.49 -16.18 11.99
N LEU A 15 10.28 -16.11 10.67
CA LEU A 15 10.76 -15.02 9.85
C LEU A 15 10.09 -13.71 10.29
N ALA A 16 10.87 -12.63 10.30
CA ALA A 16 10.39 -11.29 10.65
C ALA A 16 9.68 -10.64 9.46
N ASP A 17 8.51 -11.17 9.11
CA ASP A 17 7.65 -10.71 8.04
C ASP A 17 6.40 -10.03 8.61
N MET A 18 6.33 -8.70 8.47
CA MET A 18 5.31 -7.89 9.14
C MET A 18 4.92 -6.66 8.32
N LEU A 19 3.69 -6.18 8.55
CA LEU A 19 3.21 -4.91 8.04
C LEU A 19 2.97 -3.96 9.21
N ILE A 20 3.47 -2.73 9.09
CA ILE A 20 3.21 -1.64 10.04
C ILE A 20 2.17 -0.71 9.42
N VAL A 21 1.09 -0.47 10.15
CA VAL A 21 -0.04 0.38 9.75
C VAL A 21 -0.37 1.38 10.86
N ASP A 22 -0.82 2.57 10.48
CA ASP A 22 -1.20 3.66 11.38
C ASP A 22 -2.72 3.70 11.68
N ALA A 23 -3.45 2.64 11.32
CA ALA A 23 -4.89 2.51 11.50
C ALA A 23 -5.26 1.07 11.90
N ASN A 24 -6.45 0.88 12.49
CA ASN A 24 -6.92 -0.43 12.94
C ASN A 24 -7.43 -1.29 11.77
N PRO A 25 -6.71 -2.35 11.35
CA PRO A 25 -7.14 -3.20 10.24
C PRO A 25 -8.36 -4.07 10.59
N MET A 26 -8.61 -4.34 11.87
CA MET A 26 -9.82 -5.06 12.30
C MET A 26 -11.09 -4.23 12.11
N ALA A 27 -10.99 -2.91 12.25
CA ALA A 27 -12.10 -2.00 12.00
C ALA A 27 -12.34 -1.80 10.49
N ASN A 28 -11.28 -1.78 9.68
CA ASN A 28 -11.37 -1.66 8.23
C ASN A 28 -10.14 -2.25 7.52
N LEU A 29 -10.29 -3.39 6.85
CA LEU A 29 -9.20 -4.02 6.11
C LEU A 29 -8.65 -3.17 4.95
N LYS A 30 -9.41 -2.18 4.46
CA LYS A 30 -8.95 -1.29 3.37
C LYS A 30 -7.75 -0.44 3.78
N VAL A 31 -7.48 -0.28 5.08
CA VAL A 31 -6.26 0.41 5.56
C VAL A 31 -4.98 -0.35 5.23
N LEU A 32 -5.08 -1.63 4.82
CA LEU A 32 -3.93 -2.41 4.32
C LEU A 32 -3.56 -2.06 2.87
N TYR A 33 -4.39 -1.30 2.14
CA TYR A 33 -4.02 -0.82 0.82
C TYR A 33 -2.82 0.13 0.94
N GLY A 34 -1.78 -0.03 0.12
CA GLY A 34 -0.59 0.83 0.20
C GLY A 34 -0.90 2.33 0.07
N THR A 35 -1.95 2.66 -0.69
CA THR A 35 -2.43 4.04 -0.85
C THR A 35 -3.36 4.51 0.28
N GLY A 36 -3.70 3.65 1.25
CA GLY A 36 -4.69 3.91 2.29
C GLY A 36 -6.13 3.85 1.76
N ALA A 37 -7.08 4.20 2.62
CA ALA A 37 -8.51 4.20 2.29
C ALA A 37 -9.13 5.58 2.50
N ILE A 38 -10.21 5.85 1.77
CA ILE A 38 -10.99 7.10 1.90
C ILE A 38 -12.02 6.92 3.02
N PHE A 39 -12.11 7.90 3.90
CA PHE A 39 -13.06 8.00 4.99
C PHE A 39 -13.75 9.37 4.97
N VAL A 40 -14.94 9.42 5.54
CA VAL A 40 -15.65 10.66 5.84
C VAL A 40 -15.64 10.81 7.36
N ASP A 41 -15.13 11.93 7.85
CA ASP A 41 -15.11 12.22 9.28
C ASP A 41 -16.45 12.79 9.78
N ASN A 42 -16.54 13.06 11.09
CA ASN A 42 -17.76 13.55 11.73
C ASN A 42 -18.18 14.96 11.25
N GLU A 43 -17.28 15.68 10.58
CA GLU A 43 -17.53 17.01 10.01
C GLU A 43 -17.89 16.92 8.51
N ASN A 44 -18.14 15.71 7.99
CA ASN A 44 -18.38 15.41 6.57
C ASN A 44 -17.19 15.72 5.64
N ASN A 45 -15.97 15.75 6.16
CA ASN A 45 -14.78 15.92 5.32
C ASN A 45 -14.26 14.58 4.79
N VAL A 46 -13.95 14.55 3.50
CA VAL A 46 -13.30 13.39 2.86
C VAL A 46 -11.81 13.40 3.18
N LYS A 47 -11.33 12.40 3.92
CA LYS A 47 -9.93 12.23 4.29
C LYS A 47 -9.42 10.87 3.83
N ARG A 48 -8.18 10.83 3.36
CA ARG A 48 -7.45 9.58 3.14
C ARG A 48 -6.73 9.22 4.43
N HIS A 49 -6.97 8.02 4.94
CA HIS A 49 -6.43 7.55 6.21
C HIS A 49 -5.97 6.10 6.08
N GLY A 50 -5.01 5.71 6.90
CA GLY A 50 -4.40 4.39 6.84
C GLY A 50 -3.36 4.23 5.74
N GLY A 51 -3.00 2.98 5.52
CA GLY A 51 -2.01 2.52 4.56
C GLY A 51 -0.87 1.81 5.25
N VAL A 52 -0.22 0.91 4.54
CA VAL A 52 1.05 0.35 5.00
C VAL A 52 2.08 1.49 5.05
N VAL A 53 2.70 1.66 6.20
CA VAL A 53 3.78 2.64 6.43
C VAL A 53 5.13 1.97 6.18
N TYR A 54 5.31 0.78 6.77
CA TYR A 54 6.50 -0.05 6.56
C TYR A 54 6.10 -1.48 6.25
N THR A 55 6.85 -2.08 5.34
CA THR A 55 6.87 -3.53 5.14
C THR A 55 8.18 -4.05 5.70
N ILE A 56 8.13 -5.06 6.54
CA ILE A 56 9.31 -5.76 7.03
C ILE A 56 9.29 -7.14 6.37
N LYS A 57 10.36 -7.49 5.67
CA LYS A 57 10.55 -8.79 5.04
C LYS A 57 11.90 -9.34 5.46
N ASP A 58 11.94 -10.53 6.03
CA ASP A 58 13.16 -11.20 6.51
C ASP A 58 14.00 -10.28 7.43
N GLY A 59 13.33 -9.42 8.20
CA GLY A 59 13.95 -8.43 9.10
C GLY A 59 14.46 -7.16 8.40
N ILE A 60 14.35 -7.04 7.08
CA ILE A 60 14.70 -5.84 6.32
C ILE A 60 13.50 -4.91 6.30
N VAL A 61 13.71 -3.64 6.69
CA VAL A 61 12.67 -2.61 6.72
C VAL A 61 12.60 -1.90 5.38
N TYR A 62 11.42 -1.85 4.80
CA TYR A 62 11.10 -1.13 3.57
C TYR A 62 10.11 -0.01 3.87
N ASP A 63 10.41 1.19 3.41
CA ASP A 63 9.47 2.31 3.40
C ASP A 63 8.42 2.08 2.29
N ALA A 64 7.18 1.79 2.69
CA ALA A 64 6.13 1.46 1.74
C ALA A 64 5.72 2.66 0.89
N LYS A 65 5.87 3.90 1.39
CA LYS A 65 5.56 5.11 0.63
C LYS A 65 6.64 5.39 -0.41
N GLN A 66 7.90 5.16 -0.07
CA GLN A 66 9.00 5.24 -1.04
C GLN A 66 8.82 4.20 -2.16
N LEU A 67 8.52 2.94 -1.82
CA LEU A 67 8.29 1.90 -2.83
C LEU A 67 7.17 2.25 -3.81
N LEU A 68 6.05 2.79 -3.31
CA LEU A 68 4.96 3.27 -4.16
C LEU A 68 5.41 4.42 -5.07
N LYS A 69 6.25 5.32 -4.54
CA LYS A 69 6.79 6.45 -5.32
C LYS A 69 7.73 5.97 -6.42
N ASP A 70 8.56 4.98 -6.13
CA ASP A 70 9.48 4.40 -7.11
C ASP A 70 8.70 3.74 -8.26
N VAL A 71 7.64 2.98 -7.94
CA VAL A 71 6.75 2.39 -8.96
C VAL A 71 6.04 3.48 -9.78
N GLU A 72 5.55 4.54 -9.14
CA GLU A 72 4.95 5.68 -9.84
C GLU A 72 5.94 6.30 -10.85
N ASN A 73 7.18 6.52 -10.44
CA ASN A 73 8.23 7.08 -11.30
C ASN A 73 8.59 6.13 -12.46
N MET A 74 8.61 4.82 -12.22
CA MET A 74 8.84 3.82 -13.28
C MET A 74 7.72 3.85 -14.32
N VAL A 75 6.46 3.89 -13.86
CA VAL A 75 5.29 3.96 -14.74
C VAL A 75 5.27 5.26 -15.53
N GLN A 76 5.61 6.39 -14.91
CA GLN A 76 5.70 7.67 -15.60
C GLN A 76 6.77 7.63 -16.70
N THR A 77 7.97 7.14 -16.37
CA THR A 77 9.06 6.99 -17.34
C THR A 77 8.66 6.12 -18.53
N ALA A 78 7.96 5.01 -18.27
CA ALA A 78 7.48 4.13 -19.34
C ALA A 78 6.48 4.85 -20.27
N LYS A 79 5.53 5.60 -19.70
CA LYS A 79 4.56 6.38 -20.48
C LYS A 79 5.21 7.45 -21.32
N ASP A 80 6.20 8.15 -20.78
CA ASP A 80 6.94 9.19 -21.48
C ASP A 80 7.71 8.59 -22.68
N ASN A 81 8.31 7.41 -22.50
CA ASN A 81 9.00 6.69 -23.58
C ASN A 81 8.05 6.19 -24.69
N GLU A 82 6.82 5.84 -24.33
CA GLU A 82 5.79 5.38 -25.28
C GLU A 82 4.98 6.52 -25.90
N ASN A 83 5.27 7.79 -25.56
CA ASN A 83 4.44 8.96 -25.88
C ASN A 83 2.96 8.71 -25.54
N PHE A 84 2.69 8.05 -24.41
CA PHE A 84 1.35 7.66 -24.01
C PHE A 84 0.56 8.86 -23.49
N GLU A 85 -0.51 9.24 -24.19
CA GLU A 85 -1.45 10.28 -23.73
C GLU A 85 -2.59 9.67 -22.90
N ILE A 86 -2.72 10.13 -21.65
CA ILE A 86 -3.89 9.82 -20.82
C ILE A 86 -5.08 10.60 -21.38
N THR A 87 -6.01 9.90 -21.99
CA THR A 87 -7.30 10.47 -22.39
C THR A 87 -8.35 10.11 -21.34
N GLN A 88 -9.22 11.07 -20.99
CA GLN A 88 -10.33 10.79 -20.11
C GLN A 88 -11.41 10.02 -20.89
N PRO A 89 -11.81 8.81 -20.45
CA PRO A 89 -12.90 8.09 -21.08
C PRO A 89 -14.21 8.88 -20.99
N GLY A 90 -14.99 8.90 -22.07
CA GLY A 90 -16.33 9.52 -22.09
C GLY A 90 -16.37 11.02 -22.38
N VAL A 91 -15.25 11.66 -22.72
CA VAL A 91 -15.20 13.12 -23.02
C VAL A 91 -15.25 13.43 -24.53
N LYS A 92 -15.31 12.41 -25.41
CA LYS A 92 -15.56 12.58 -26.85
C LYS A 92 -16.53 11.52 -27.40
N TYR A 93 -17.60 12.00 -28.04
CA TYR A 93 -18.29 11.36 -29.17
C TYR A 93 -17.89 12.10 -30.44
#